data_AF-A0A645DTW8-F1
#
_entry.id   AF-A0A645DTW8-F1
#
_cell.length_a   1.000
_cell.length_b   1.000
_cell.length_c   1.000
_cell.angle_alpha   90.00
_cell.angle_beta   90.00
_cell.angle_gamma   90.00
#
_symmetry.space_group_name_H-M   'P 1'
#
loop_
_entity.id
_entity.type
_entity.pdbx_description
1 polymer ?
#
loop_
_entity_poly.entity_id
_entity_poly.type
_entity_poly.pdbx_seq_one_letter_code
_entity_poly.pdbx_strand_id
1 'polypeptide(L)'
;MAEENGDDEPPAPPRGEELVKPVVAEIATTAASTADGVIPAATLQSLDAQFHAIAQRLASRDRWPRNEFDALAREHQLMPLSVFDGINEWSDQQLGDFLLEGEDSITVHRALLNS
;
A
#
# COMPACT_ATOMS: atom_id res chain seq x y z
N MET A 1 66.29 -33.74 -6.38
CA MET A 1 65.03 -33.94 -5.64
C MET A 1 64.04 -32.98 -6.25
N ALA A 2 62.89 -33.52 -6.65
CA ALA A 2 61.71 -32.76 -7.05
C ALA A 2 61.09 -32.05 -5.83
N GLU A 3 59.95 -31.39 -6.05
CA GLU A 3 59.02 -30.78 -5.06
C GLU A 3 59.11 -29.23 -5.07
N GLU A 4 58.41 -28.47 -5.92
CA GLU A 4 56.95 -28.37 -6.18
C GLU A 4 56.29 -27.31 -5.28
N ASN A 5 55.40 -26.53 -5.92
CA ASN A 5 54.33 -25.70 -5.36
C ASN A 5 54.64 -24.23 -5.01
N GLY A 6 53.87 -23.36 -5.67
CA GLY A 6 53.05 -22.40 -4.91
C GLY A 6 53.12 -20.95 -5.36
N ASP A 7 52.56 -20.67 -6.54
CA ASP A 7 51.72 -19.50 -6.84
C ASP A 7 51.85 -18.26 -5.93
N ASP A 8 52.51 -17.22 -6.45
CA ASP A 8 52.43 -15.84 -5.97
C ASP A 8 51.06 -15.27 -6.32
N GLU A 9 50.01 -15.69 -5.57
CA GLU A 9 48.69 -15.08 -5.66
C GLU A 9 48.56 -14.05 -4.51
N PRO A 10 48.53 -12.74 -4.80
CA PRO A 10 48.22 -11.74 -3.80
C PRO A 10 46.78 -11.96 -3.32
N PRO A 11 46.47 -11.80 -2.01
CA PRO A 11 45.11 -11.94 -1.53
C PRO A 11 44.23 -10.88 -2.21
N ALA A 12 43.31 -11.35 -3.05
CA ALA A 12 42.22 -10.53 -3.56
C ALA A 12 41.46 -9.93 -2.36
N PRO A 13 41.12 -8.63 -2.40
CA PRO A 13 40.28 -8.04 -1.36
C PRO A 13 38.92 -8.75 -1.34
N PRO A 14 38.33 -9.00 -0.15
CA PRO A 14 37.00 -9.55 -0.08
C PRO A 14 36.04 -8.62 -0.81
N ARG A 15 35.40 -9.24 -1.80
CA ARG A 15 34.29 -8.78 -2.61
C ARG A 15 33.36 -7.88 -1.80
N GLY A 16 33.20 -6.66 -2.30
CA GLY A 16 32.44 -5.59 -1.67
C GLY A 16 31.13 -6.07 -1.08
N GLU A 17 30.99 -5.80 0.21
CA GLU A 17 29.74 -5.83 0.93
C GLU A 17 28.71 -5.01 0.15
N GLU A 18 27.81 -5.75 -0.47
CA GLU A 18 26.47 -5.36 -0.80
C GLU A 18 25.82 -4.72 0.43
N LEU A 19 25.66 -3.40 0.45
CA LEU A 19 24.39 -2.81 0.87
C LEU A 19 24.27 -1.37 0.36
N VAL A 20 23.65 -1.29 -0.80
CA VAL A 20 22.72 -0.24 -1.22
C VAL A 20 22.38 0.80 -0.13
N LYS A 21 22.90 2.01 -0.36
CA LYS A 21 22.36 3.33 0.03
C LYS A 21 20.96 3.26 0.67
N PRO A 22 20.77 3.58 1.97
CA PRO A 22 19.59 4.34 2.31
C PRO A 22 19.87 5.75 1.80
N VAL A 23 19.49 5.99 0.55
CA VAL A 23 19.06 7.33 0.16
C VAL A 23 17.96 7.69 1.16
N VAL A 24 18.31 8.45 2.19
CA VAL A 24 17.31 9.20 2.93
C VAL A 24 16.81 10.23 1.93
N ALA A 25 15.87 9.80 1.11
CA ALA A 25 15.08 10.67 0.28
C ALA A 25 14.25 11.50 1.26
N GLU A 26 14.84 12.62 1.61
CA GLU A 26 14.14 13.86 1.85
C GLU A 26 13.02 13.98 0.80
N ILE A 27 11.80 13.68 1.21
CA ILE A 27 10.63 14.34 0.68
C ILE A 27 10.06 15.20 1.79
N ALA A 28 10.52 16.45 1.81
CA ALA A 28 9.68 17.53 2.29
C ALA A 28 8.34 17.46 1.53
N THR A 29 7.23 17.33 2.26
CA THR A 29 5.95 17.95 1.91
C THR A 29 5.05 17.93 3.13
N THR A 30 5.17 18.98 3.93
CA THR A 30 3.98 19.62 4.47
C THR A 30 3.45 20.52 3.34
N ALA A 31 2.42 20.06 2.63
CA ALA A 31 1.57 20.92 1.81
C ALA A 31 0.17 20.30 1.75
N ALA A 32 -0.80 21.12 2.11
CA ALA A 32 -2.21 20.80 2.17
C ALA A 32 -2.74 20.25 0.84
N SER A 33 -3.51 19.17 0.94
CA SER A 33 -4.66 18.91 0.07
C SER A 33 -5.79 18.48 0.99
N THR A 34 -6.20 19.41 1.84
CA THR A 34 -7.30 19.22 2.78
C THR A 34 -8.59 19.09 1.96
N ALA A 35 -9.21 17.92 2.03
CA ALA A 35 -10.54 17.54 1.50
C ALA A 35 -10.61 16.70 0.20
N ASP A 36 -9.51 16.31 -0.45
CA ASP A 36 -9.59 15.29 -1.50
C ASP A 36 -9.30 13.91 -0.87
N GLY A 37 -10.23 12.95 -0.93
CA GLY A 37 -10.05 11.62 -0.32
C GLY A 37 -10.59 11.46 1.10
N VAL A 38 -11.56 12.27 1.52
CA VAL A 38 -12.36 11.99 2.72
C VAL A 38 -13.69 11.41 2.27
N ILE A 39 -14.04 10.21 2.75
CA ILE A 39 -15.39 9.68 2.52
C ILE A 39 -16.37 10.49 3.38
N PRO A 40 -17.38 11.15 2.79
CA PRO A 40 -18.34 11.92 3.57
C PRO A 40 -19.05 11.04 4.60
N ALA A 41 -19.22 11.54 5.82
CA ALA A 41 -19.88 10.78 6.89
C ALA A 41 -21.31 10.34 6.51
N ALA A 42 -21.99 11.12 5.66
CA ALA A 42 -23.31 10.80 5.13
C ALA A 42 -23.32 9.59 4.17
N THR A 43 -22.20 9.25 3.51
CA THR A 43 -22.11 8.03 2.69
C THR A 43 -21.63 6.85 3.55
N LEU A 44 -20.70 7.10 4.48
CA LEU A 44 -20.25 6.09 5.46
C LEU A 44 -21.40 5.55 6.31
N GLN A 45 -22.43 6.33 6.63
CA GLN A 45 -23.56 5.85 7.44
C GLN A 45 -24.27 4.60 6.88
N SER A 46 -24.14 4.35 5.57
CA SER A 46 -24.69 3.15 4.92
C SER A 46 -23.68 2.01 4.81
N LEU A 47 -22.39 2.28 5.00
CA LEU A 47 -21.36 1.25 5.10
C LEU A 47 -21.35 0.71 6.53
N ASP A 48 -20.96 -0.55 6.71
CA ASP A 48 -20.83 -1.13 8.04
C ASP A 48 -19.70 -0.46 8.84
N ALA A 49 -19.92 -0.21 10.13
CA ALA A 49 -19.01 0.56 10.98
C ALA A 49 -17.59 -0.05 11.05
N GLN A 50 -17.50 -1.38 10.92
CA GLN A 50 -16.22 -2.10 10.87
C GLN A 50 -15.37 -1.74 9.64
N PHE A 51 -16.01 -1.36 8.52
CA PHE A 51 -15.33 -0.95 7.30
C PHE A 51 -15.05 0.55 7.25
N HIS A 52 -15.65 1.36 8.14
CA HIS A 52 -15.45 2.82 8.13
C HIS A 52 -14.00 3.20 8.31
N ALA A 53 -13.29 2.55 9.24
CA ALA A 53 -11.89 2.82 9.51
C ALA A 53 -11.03 2.47 8.29
N ILE A 54 -11.29 1.32 7.67
CA ILE A 54 -10.57 0.85 6.49
C ILE A 54 -10.85 1.75 5.28
N ALA A 55 -12.12 2.06 5.01
CA ALA A 55 -12.53 2.87 3.87
C ALA A 55 -11.96 4.30 3.97
N GLN A 56 -11.99 4.91 5.17
CA GLN A 56 -11.32 6.20 5.41
C GLN A 56 -9.81 6.12 5.18
N ARG A 57 -9.19 5.03 5.63
CA ARG A 57 -7.75 4.83 5.44
C ARG A 57 -7.42 4.66 3.95
N LEU A 58 -8.22 3.89 3.22
CA LEU A 58 -8.09 3.71 1.78
C LEU A 58 -8.23 5.03 1.04
N ALA A 59 -9.24 5.83 1.36
CA ALA A 59 -9.47 7.13 0.74
C ALA A 59 -8.32 8.14 0.97
N SER A 60 -7.50 7.93 2.01
CA SER A 60 -6.31 8.75 2.27
C SER A 60 -5.19 8.58 1.22
N ARG A 61 -5.24 7.51 0.39
CA ARG A 61 -4.21 7.20 -0.60
C ARG A 61 -4.85 6.66 -1.88
N ASP A 62 -4.44 7.18 -3.04
CA ASP A 62 -4.95 6.74 -4.35
C ASP A 62 -4.60 5.30 -4.68
N ARG A 63 -3.47 4.78 -4.17
CA ARG A 63 -3.01 3.42 -4.44
C ARG A 63 -2.47 2.74 -3.20
N TRP A 64 -2.83 1.47 -3.07
CA TRP A 64 -2.46 0.56 -2.00
C TRP A 64 -1.90 -0.74 -2.57
N PRO A 65 -0.72 -1.20 -2.16
CA PRO A 65 -0.27 -2.54 -2.50
C PRO A 65 -1.13 -3.57 -1.77
N ARG A 66 -1.40 -4.71 -2.42
CA ARG A 66 -2.29 -5.74 -1.87
C ARG A 66 -1.88 -6.20 -0.46
N ASN A 67 -0.58 -6.34 -0.20
CA ASN A 67 -0.08 -6.75 1.13
C ASN A 67 -0.44 -5.76 2.25
N GLU A 68 -0.39 -4.45 2.00
CA GLU A 68 -0.74 -3.44 3.00
C GLU A 68 -2.25 -3.44 3.27
N PHE A 69 -3.06 -3.61 2.22
CA PHE A 69 -4.51 -3.76 2.38
C PHE A 69 -4.87 -5.03 3.17
N ASP A 70 -4.20 -6.16 2.87
CA ASP A 70 -4.40 -7.42 3.59
C ASP A 70 -4.04 -7.26 5.08
N ALA A 71 -2.92 -6.59 5.37
CA ALA A 71 -2.51 -6.27 6.74
C ALA A 71 -3.53 -5.38 7.46
N LEU A 72 -4.04 -4.35 6.77
CA LEU A 72 -5.06 -3.45 7.31
C LEU A 72 -6.36 -4.17 7.64
N ALA A 73 -6.86 -5.00 6.73
CA ALA A 73 -8.06 -5.81 6.97
C ALA A 73 -7.87 -6.74 8.18
N ARG A 74 -6.71 -7.40 8.27
CA ARG A 74 -6.37 -8.28 9.39
C ARG A 74 -6.22 -7.56 10.72
N GLU A 75 -5.71 -6.32 10.74
CA GLU A 75 -5.62 -5.47 11.95
C GLU A 75 -7.01 -5.22 12.54
N HIS A 76 -8.02 -5.08 11.68
CA HIS A 76 -9.42 -4.96 12.06
C HIS A 76 -10.14 -6.31 12.23
N GLN A 77 -9.43 -7.44 12.20
CA GLN A 77 -9.97 -8.80 12.24
C GLN A 77 -10.97 -9.13 11.13
N LEU A 78 -10.86 -8.47 9.98
CA LEU A 78 -11.70 -8.67 8.81
C LEU A 78 -10.96 -9.47 7.73
N MET A 79 -11.73 -10.18 6.90
CA MET A 79 -11.17 -10.86 5.74
C MET A 79 -10.90 -9.84 4.63
N PRO A 80 -9.68 -9.75 4.08
CA PRO A 80 -9.33 -8.79 3.03
C PRO A 80 -10.27 -8.85 1.83
N LEU A 81 -10.60 -10.06 1.38
CA LEU A 81 -11.53 -10.26 0.27
C LEU A 81 -12.92 -9.71 0.61
N SER A 82 -13.44 -9.98 1.82
CA SER A 82 -14.73 -9.45 2.26
C SER A 82 -14.75 -7.94 2.41
N VAL A 83 -13.63 -7.33 2.82
CA VAL A 83 -13.50 -5.87 2.87
C VAL A 83 -13.52 -5.29 1.46
N PHE A 84 -12.78 -5.91 0.53
CA PHE A 84 -12.71 -5.45 -0.85
C PHE A 84 -14.08 -5.51 -1.52
N ASP A 85 -14.74 -6.67 -1.41
CA ASP A 85 -16.05 -6.93 -1.96
C ASP A 85 -17.11 -6.03 -1.31
N GLY A 86 -17.11 -5.93 0.03
CA GLY A 86 -18.07 -5.10 0.78
C GLY A 86 -17.94 -3.61 0.51
N ILE A 87 -16.70 -3.10 0.34
CA ILE A 87 -16.49 -1.70 -0.06
C ILE A 87 -16.95 -1.49 -1.50
N ASN A 88 -16.63 -2.38 -2.43
CA ASN A 88 -17.06 -2.25 -3.82
C ASN A 88 -18.58 -2.35 -3.99
N GLU A 89 -19.23 -3.28 -3.29
CA GLU A 89 -20.70 -3.41 -3.29
C GLU A 89 -21.36 -2.15 -2.73
N TRP A 90 -20.86 -1.62 -1.60
CA TRP A 90 -21.35 -0.37 -1.05
C TRP A 90 -21.12 0.82 -2.00
N SER A 91 -19.96 0.86 -2.66
CA SER A 91 -19.60 1.95 -3.57
C SER A 91 -20.46 1.92 -4.82
N ASP A 92 -20.72 0.74 -5.39
CA ASP A 92 -21.64 0.58 -6.51
C ASP A 92 -23.04 1.06 -6.15
N GLN A 93 -23.53 0.72 -4.95
CA GLN A 93 -24.86 1.15 -4.51
C GLN A 93 -24.95 2.64 -4.17
N GLN A 94 -23.90 3.24 -3.59
CA GLN A 94 -23.95 4.61 -3.08
C GLN A 94 -23.31 5.66 -3.99
N LEU A 95 -22.25 5.29 -4.68
CA LEU A 95 -21.49 6.14 -5.59
C LEU A 95 -21.80 5.82 -7.06
N GLY A 96 -22.42 4.66 -7.33
CA GLY A 96 -22.77 4.22 -8.68
C GLY A 96 -21.62 3.55 -9.43
N ASP A 97 -20.48 3.31 -8.78
CA ASP A 97 -19.29 2.69 -9.38
C ASP A 97 -18.36 2.10 -8.29
N PHE A 98 -17.36 1.32 -8.68
CA PHE A 98 -16.46 0.65 -7.74
C PHE A 98 -15.39 1.62 -7.20
N LEU A 99 -15.29 1.71 -5.87
CA LEU A 99 -14.27 2.54 -5.24
C LEU A 99 -12.88 1.90 -5.32
N LEU A 100 -12.80 0.57 -5.34
CA LEU A 100 -11.54 -0.18 -5.35
C LEU A 100 -11.42 -0.99 -6.64
N GLU A 101 -10.34 -0.78 -7.37
CA GLU A 101 -10.02 -1.56 -8.58
C GLU A 101 -8.63 -2.17 -8.51
N GLY A 102 -8.45 -3.34 -9.14
CA GLY A 102 -7.16 -4.03 -9.23
C GLY A 102 -6.94 -5.11 -8.17
N GLU A 103 -6.04 -6.04 -8.49
CA GLU A 103 -5.85 -7.28 -7.73
C GLU A 103 -4.55 -7.28 -6.90
N ASP A 104 -3.41 -6.99 -7.55
CA ASP A 104 -2.07 -6.86 -6.92
C ASP A 104 -1.81 -5.46 -6.36
N SER A 105 -2.36 -4.44 -7.02
CA SER A 105 -2.30 -3.04 -6.61
C SER A 105 -3.70 -2.47 -6.67
N ILE A 106 -4.24 -2.15 -5.50
CA ILE A 106 -5.58 -1.60 -5.33
C ILE A 106 -5.51 -0.11 -5.58
N THR A 107 -6.24 0.34 -6.60
CA THR A 107 -6.47 1.75 -6.93
C THR A 107 -7.78 2.18 -6.29
N VAL A 108 -7.76 3.35 -5.64
CA VAL A 108 -8.90 3.92 -4.93
C VAL A 108 -9.44 5.10 -5.72
N HIS A 109 -10.65 4.96 -6.26
CA HIS A 109 -11.30 5.93 -7.14
C HIS A 109 -11.87 7.11 -6.35
N ARG A 110 -10.97 7.94 -5.79
CA ARG A 110 -11.32 9.10 -4.95
C ARG A 110 -12.16 10.15 -5.67
N ALA A 111 -12.16 10.16 -7.01
CA ALA A 111 -13.03 11.00 -7.81
C ALA A 111 -14.53 10.76 -7.50
N LEU A 112 -14.90 9.53 -7.15
CA LEU A 112 -16.27 9.18 -6.75
C LEU A 112 -16.67 9.80 -5.41
N LEU A 113 -15.70 10.13 -4.56
CA LEU A 113 -15.93 10.69 -3.22
C LEU A 113 -16.11 12.21 -3.21
N ASN A 114 -15.73 12.88 -4.31
CA ASN A 114 -15.68 14.34 -4.41
C ASN A 114 -16.75 14.90 -5.38
N SER A 115 -17.73 14.07 -5.74
CA SER A 115 -18.79 14.41 -6.71
C SER A 115 -20.12 14.83 -6.06
#